data_AF-A0A2C6LIE4-F1
#
_entry.id   AF-A0A2C6LIE4-F1
#
_cell.length_a   1.000
_cell.length_b   1.000
_cell.length_c   1.000
_cell.angle_alpha   90.00
_cell.angle_beta   90.00
_cell.angle_gamma   90.00
#
_symmetry.space_group_name_H-M   'P 1'
#
loop_
_entity.id
_entity.type
_entity.pdbx_description
1 polymer ?
#
loop_
_entity_poly.entity_id
_entity_poly.type
_entity_poly.pdbx_seq_one_letter_code
_entity_poly.pdbx_strand_id
1 'polypeptide(L)'
;MIMQILLVIFVPHDKLLDDGTNKIFYTFSYPTLALLMSFGAFAEELLFRAAMQPGFGIVLTSVLFAVIHVRYLKKWILLLGTFVMSLALGWLYETTQNIWAPVWAHFLVNFVMICFGKNGLFIPKDDSEASQN
;
A
#
# COMPACT_ATOMS: atom_id res chain seq x y z
N MET A 1 -6.94 -7.15 -1.17
CA MET A 1 -6.03 -8.02 -1.95
C MET A 1 -6.43 -8.15 -3.42
N ILE A 2 -7.67 -8.53 -3.76
CA ILE A 2 -8.12 -8.65 -5.16
C ILE A 2 -7.93 -7.33 -5.93
N MET A 3 -8.38 -6.20 -5.39
CA MET A 3 -8.18 -4.88 -6.02
C MET A 3 -6.71 -4.57 -6.32
N GLN A 4 -5.80 -4.88 -5.39
CA GLN A 4 -4.35 -4.70 -5.56
C GLN A 4 -3.81 -5.57 -6.71
N ILE A 5 -4.25 -6.83 -6.80
CA ILE A 5 -3.89 -7.74 -7.89
C ILE A 5 -4.43 -7.22 -9.24
N LEU A 6 -5.68 -6.76 -9.27
CA LEU A 6 -6.28 -6.18 -10.46
C LEU A 6 -5.51 -4.93 -10.91
N LEU A 7 -5.07 -4.07 -10.00
CA LEU A 7 -4.21 -2.94 -10.34
C LEU A 7 -2.91 -3.40 -11.01
N VAL A 8 -2.26 -4.45 -10.49
CA VAL A 8 -1.04 -5.00 -11.10
C VAL A 8 -1.27 -5.60 -12.49
N ILE A 9 -2.44 -6.18 -12.74
CA ILE A 9 -2.78 -6.81 -14.04
C ILE A 9 -3.21 -5.77 -15.09
N PHE A 10 -4.04 -4.80 -14.70
CA PHE A 10 -4.67 -3.86 -15.63
C PHE A 10 -3.88 -2.57 -15.83
N VAL A 11 -3.10 -2.14 -14.84
CA VAL A 11 -2.34 -0.89 -14.97
C VAL A 11 -1.01 -1.18 -15.65
N PRO A 12 -0.66 -0.42 -16.70
CA PRO A 12 0.64 -0.53 -17.36
C PRO A 12 1.78 -0.46 -16.35
N HIS A 13 2.74 -1.38 -16.52
CA HIS A 13 3.82 -1.62 -15.56
C HIS A 13 4.65 -0.35 -15.29
N ASP A 14 4.87 0.48 -16.31
CA ASP A 14 5.56 1.78 -16.25
C ASP A 14 4.95 2.73 -15.20
N LYS A 15 3.64 2.67 -14.99
CA LYS A 15 2.94 3.52 -14.01
C LYS A 15 3.00 2.97 -12.58
N LEU A 16 3.33 1.69 -12.43
CA LEU A 16 3.47 0.98 -11.16
C LEU A 16 4.92 0.89 -10.68
N LEU A 17 5.89 1.26 -11.52
CA LEU A 17 7.30 1.21 -11.20
C LEU A 17 7.64 1.99 -9.92
N ASP A 18 8.49 1.38 -9.10
CA ASP A 18 9.08 2.01 -7.93
C ASP A 18 9.92 3.22 -8.38
N ASP A 19 9.78 4.34 -7.68
CA ASP A 19 10.60 5.53 -7.90
C ASP A 19 11.99 5.42 -7.22
N GLY A 20 12.33 4.22 -6.75
CA GLY A 20 13.58 3.89 -6.08
C GLY A 20 13.54 4.11 -4.57
N THR A 21 12.42 4.59 -4.02
CA THR A 21 12.29 4.82 -2.57
C THR A 21 12.13 3.53 -1.78
N ASN A 22 11.67 2.43 -2.40
CA ASN A 22 11.60 1.14 -1.69
C ASN A 22 12.93 0.36 -1.71
N LYS A 23 13.99 0.87 -2.35
CA LYS A 23 15.31 0.21 -2.43
C LYS A 23 15.86 -0.20 -1.06
N ILE A 24 15.67 0.65 -0.04
CA ILE A 24 16.11 0.34 1.33
C ILE A 24 15.33 -0.82 1.94
N PHE A 25 14.06 -0.99 1.60
CA PHE A 25 13.27 -2.11 2.08
C PHE A 25 13.73 -3.43 1.46
N TYR A 26 14.18 -3.40 0.20
CA TYR A 26 14.68 -4.59 -0.48
C TYR A 26 15.98 -5.14 0.12
N THR A 27 16.76 -4.33 0.85
CA THR A 27 17.96 -4.80 1.55
C THR A 27 17.66 -5.56 2.84
N PHE A 28 16.48 -5.36 3.44
CA PHE A 28 16.10 -6.01 4.70
C PHE A 28 15.67 -7.47 4.52
N SER A 29 15.81 -8.25 5.61
CA SER A 29 15.35 -9.64 5.69
C SER A 29 13.81 -9.71 5.73
N TYR A 30 13.23 -10.85 5.31
CA TYR A 30 11.78 -11.05 5.35
C TYR A 30 11.16 -10.87 6.75
N PRO A 31 11.76 -11.38 7.85
CA PRO A 31 11.26 -11.11 9.20
C PRO A 31 11.25 -9.62 9.56
N THR A 32 12.30 -8.89 9.20
CA THR A 32 12.38 -7.44 9.42
C THR A 32 11.27 -6.70 8.68
N LEU A 33 11.02 -7.07 7.41
CA LEU A 33 9.94 -6.51 6.62
C LEU A 33 8.57 -6.81 7.22
N ALA A 34 8.34 -8.04 7.67
CA ALA A 34 7.09 -8.42 8.32
C ALA A 34 6.82 -7.56 9.57
N LEU A 35 7.83 -7.37 10.43
CA LEU A 35 7.72 -6.54 11.62
C LEU A 35 7.43 -5.08 11.26
N LEU A 36 8.16 -4.52 10.31
CA LEU A 36 8.00 -3.12 9.90
C LEU A 36 6.61 -2.85 9.30
N MET A 37 6.15 -3.74 8.41
CA MET A 37 4.81 -3.64 7.82
C MET A 37 3.71 -3.83 8.86
N SER A 38 3.93 -4.71 9.86
CA SER A 38 2.97 -4.93 10.95
C SER A 38 2.82 -3.69 11.82
N PHE A 39 3.94 -3.08 12.21
CA PHE A 39 3.93 -1.87 13.03
C PHE A 39 3.33 -0.67 12.29
N GLY A 40 3.69 -0.50 11.01
CA GLY A 40 3.10 0.53 10.15
C GLY A 40 1.60 0.37 10.00
N ALA A 41 1.14 -0.83 9.64
CA ALA A 41 -0.29 -1.12 9.50
C ALA A 41 -1.06 -0.88 10.81
N PHE A 42 -0.50 -1.30 11.95
CA PHE A 42 -1.10 -1.06 13.25
C PHE A 42 -1.23 0.44 13.56
N ALA A 43 -0.15 1.20 13.41
CA ALA A 43 -0.14 2.64 13.70
C ALA A 43 -1.09 3.41 12.79
N GLU A 44 -1.09 3.10 11.49
CA GLU A 44 -1.97 3.75 10.52
C GLU A 44 -3.45 3.42 10.79
N GLU A 45 -3.82 2.16 10.97
CA GLU A 45 -5.22 1.84 11.24
C GLU A 45 -5.68 2.38 12.60
N LEU A 46 -4.81 2.43 13.62
CA LEU A 46 -5.15 3.06 14.89
C LEU A 46 -5.46 4.56 14.70
N LEU A 47 -4.62 5.27 13.95
CA LEU A 47 -4.83 6.69 13.67
C LEU A 47 -6.09 6.92 12.83
N PHE A 48 -6.21 6.24 11.69
CA PHE A 48 -7.27 6.52 10.74
C PHE A 48 -8.61 5.90 11.16
N ARG A 49 -8.64 4.65 11.63
CA ARG A 49 -9.89 3.97 11.98
C ARG A 49 -10.33 4.25 13.40
N ALA A 50 -9.45 4.13 14.39
CA ALA A 50 -9.87 4.28 15.78
C ALA A 50 -9.99 5.75 16.18
N ALA A 51 -9.07 6.62 15.74
CA ALA A 51 -9.08 8.03 16.15
C ALA A 51 -9.88 8.95 15.21
N MET A 52 -9.74 8.80 13.88
CA MET A 52 -10.32 9.76 12.92
C MET A 52 -11.70 9.35 12.39
N GLN A 53 -11.88 8.10 11.97
CA GLN A 53 -13.11 7.62 11.33
C GLN A 53 -14.39 7.85 12.14
N PRO A 54 -14.43 7.74 13.48
CA PRO A 54 -15.64 7.98 14.26
C PRO A 54 -16.11 9.44 14.20
N GLY A 55 -15.19 10.39 14.04
CA GLY A 55 -15.50 11.82 13.97
C GLY A 55 -15.69 12.34 12.54
N PHE A 56 -14.92 11.83 11.59
CA PHE A 56 -14.90 12.33 10.20
C PHE A 56 -15.68 11.45 9.22
N GLY A 57 -16.08 10.25 9.61
CA GLY A 57 -16.68 9.25 8.75
C GLY A 57 -15.70 8.61 7.77
N ILE A 58 -16.14 7.55 7.07
CA ILE A 58 -15.31 6.78 6.16
C ILE A 58 -14.71 7.66 5.05
N VAL A 59 -15.53 8.45 4.35
CA VAL A 59 -15.11 9.13 3.12
C VAL A 59 -13.99 10.14 3.40
N LEU A 60 -14.18 11.04 4.37
CA LEU A 60 -13.20 12.06 4.68
C LEU A 60 -11.92 11.45 5.25
N THR A 61 -12.03 10.42 6.10
CA THR A 61 -10.88 9.66 6.60
C THR A 61 -10.09 9.03 5.45
N SER A 62 -10.77 8.46 4.46
CA SER A 62 -10.11 7.87 3.28
C SER A 62 -9.48 8.91 2.38
N VAL A 63 -10.07 10.10 2.22
CA VAL A 63 -9.43 11.21 1.51
C VAL A 63 -8.14 11.63 2.21
N LEU A 64 -8.19 11.83 3.53
CA LEU A 64 -7.03 12.21 4.32
C LEU A 64 -5.93 11.15 4.24
N PHE A 65 -6.30 9.88 4.34
CA PHE A 65 -5.39 8.76 4.14
C PHE A 65 -4.71 8.81 2.76
N ALA A 66 -5.45 9.05 1.69
CA ALA A 66 -4.87 9.14 0.35
C ALA A 66 -3.95 10.37 0.19
N VAL A 67 -4.32 11.52 0.76
CA VAL A 67 -3.55 12.77 0.63
C VAL A 67 -2.20 12.70 1.36
N ILE A 68 -2.13 12.06 2.54
CA ILE A 68 -0.85 11.89 3.26
C ILE A 68 0.14 11.01 2.49
N HIS A 69 -0.34 10.20 1.54
CA HIS A 69 0.51 9.45 0.61
C HIS A 69 1.04 10.38 -0.49
N VAL A 70 1.82 11.40 -0.09
CA VAL A 70 2.33 12.47 -0.96
C VAL A 70 3.08 11.95 -2.19
N ARG A 71 3.72 10.78 -2.07
CA ARG A 71 4.40 10.08 -3.18
C ARG A 71 3.44 9.72 -4.32
N TYR A 72 2.19 9.42 -3.99
CA TYR A 72 1.17 9.02 -4.96
C TYR A 72 0.40 10.20 -5.56
N LEU A 73 0.55 11.42 -5.03
CA LEU A 73 -0.13 12.61 -5.58
C LEU A 73 0.25 12.88 -7.05
N LYS A 74 1.48 12.53 -7.46
CA LYS A 74 1.92 12.62 -8.87
C LYS A 74 1.48 11.43 -9.72
N LYS A 75 1.05 10.33 -9.08
CA LYS A 75 0.61 9.07 -9.70
C LYS A 75 -0.87 8.85 -9.39
N TRP A 76 -1.74 9.58 -10.10
CA TRP A 76 -3.19 9.59 -9.88
C TRP A 76 -3.85 8.19 -9.75
N ILE A 77 -3.36 7.19 -10.50
CA ILE A 77 -3.87 5.82 -10.42
C ILE A 77 -3.57 5.16 -9.07
N LEU A 78 -2.38 5.39 -8.52
CA LEU A 78 -1.99 4.90 -7.19
C LEU A 78 -2.73 5.65 -6.10
N LEU A 79 -2.92 6.96 -6.26
CA LEU A 79 -3.71 7.77 -5.33
C LEU A 79 -5.15 7.26 -5.22
N LEU A 80 -5.80 7.02 -6.38
CA LEU A 80 -7.13 6.45 -6.42
C LEU A 80 -7.18 5.04 -5.82
N GLY A 81 -6.19 4.20 -6.14
CA GLY A 81 -6.06 2.86 -5.54
C GLY A 81 -5.94 2.91 -4.02
N THR A 82 -5.12 3.82 -3.48
CA THR A 82 -4.95 4.05 -2.04
C THR A 82 -6.23 4.55 -1.40
N PHE A 83 -6.97 5.47 -2.05
CA PHE A 83 -8.27 5.94 -1.58
C PHE A 83 -9.29 4.80 -1.50
N VAL A 84 -9.45 4.01 -2.57
CA VAL A 84 -10.38 2.88 -2.62
C VAL A 84 -9.99 1.79 -1.61
N MET A 85 -8.70 1.51 -1.44
CA MET A 85 -8.21 0.61 -0.40
C MET A 85 -8.61 1.10 0.99
N SER A 86 -8.46 2.40 1.26
CA SER A 86 -8.83 2.99 2.54
C SER A 86 -10.35 2.94 2.78
N LEU A 87 -11.18 3.13 1.74
CA LEU A 87 -12.63 2.94 1.85
C LEU A 87 -12.96 1.50 2.24
N ALA A 88 -12.31 0.51 1.62
CA ALA A 88 -12.53 -0.89 1.92
C ALA A 88 -12.13 -1.27 3.36
N LEU A 89 -11.00 -0.75 3.84
CA LEU A 89 -10.57 -0.94 5.24
C LEU A 89 -11.50 -0.22 6.22
N GLY A 90 -11.95 0.99 5.87
CA GLY A 90 -12.92 1.73 6.68
C GLY A 90 -14.25 1.00 6.80
N TRP A 91 -14.78 0.47 5.69
CA TRP A 91 -15.99 -0.35 5.68
C TRP A 91 -15.82 -1.66 6.45
N LEU A 92 -14.66 -2.31 6.34
CA LEU A 92 -14.33 -3.51 7.11
C LEU A 92 -14.32 -3.21 8.62
N TYR A 93 -13.73 -2.09 9.03
CA TYR A 93 -13.75 -1.66 10.43
C TYR A 93 -15.18 -1.40 10.92
N GLU A 94 -15.99 -0.70 10.13
CA GLU A 94 -17.36 -0.36 10.52
C GLU A 94 -18.28 -1.60 10.58
N THR A 95 -18.05 -2.59 9.73
CA THR A 95 -18.84 -3.82 9.74
C THR A 95 -18.41 -4.77 10.87
N THR A 96 -17.11 -4.88 11.12
CA THR A 96 -16.57 -5.83 12.11
C THR A 96 -16.48 -5.26 13.52
N GLN A 97 -16.48 -3.93 13.66
CA GLN A 97 -16.22 -3.21 14.91
C GLN A 97 -14.94 -3.67 15.62
N ASN A 98 -13.98 -4.18 14.85
CA ASN A 98 -12.75 -4.76 15.37
C ASN A 98 -11.55 -4.16 14.63
N ILE A 99 -10.67 -3.50 15.38
CA ILE A 99 -9.46 -2.85 14.82
C ILE A 99 -8.47 -3.87 14.24
N TRP A 100 -8.46 -5.10 14.73
CA TRP A 100 -7.53 -6.12 14.23
C TRP A 100 -7.87 -6.58 12.81
N ALA A 101 -9.14 -6.52 12.40
CA ALA A 101 -9.55 -6.90 11.05
C ALA A 101 -8.88 -6.03 9.96
N PRO A 102 -8.99 -4.69 9.98
CA PRO A 102 -8.28 -3.84 9.02
C PRO A 102 -6.76 -3.87 9.23
N VAL A 103 -6.25 -4.01 10.46
CA VAL A 103 -4.79 -4.11 10.72
C VAL A 103 -4.20 -5.31 10.00
N TRP A 104 -4.78 -6.50 10.15
CA TRP A 104 -4.30 -7.71 9.47
C TRP A 104 -4.43 -7.60 7.95
N ALA A 105 -5.55 -7.06 7.45
CA ALA A 105 -5.77 -6.88 6.03
C ALA A 105 -4.74 -5.91 5.42
N HIS A 106 -4.48 -4.79 6.09
CA HIS A 106 -3.52 -3.79 5.66
C HIS A 106 -2.08 -4.33 5.72
N PHE A 107 -1.70 -4.98 6.82
CA PHE A 107 -0.41 -5.66 6.96
C PHE A 107 -0.18 -6.65 5.80
N LEU A 108 -1.14 -7.54 5.53
CA LEU A 108 -0.98 -8.57 4.51
C LEU A 108 -0.79 -7.96 3.12
N VAL A 109 -1.56 -6.92 2.81
CA VAL A 109 -1.44 -6.18 1.55
C VAL A 109 -0.04 -5.58 1.40
N ASN A 110 0.45 -4.88 2.43
CA ASN A 110 1.77 -4.23 2.37
C ASN A 110 2.90 -5.27 2.32
N PHE A 111 2.80 -6.32 3.12
CA PHE A 111 3.80 -7.38 3.18
C PHE A 111 3.91 -8.18 1.87
N VAL A 112 2.77 -8.52 1.25
CA VAL A 112 2.77 -9.20 -0.04
C VAL A 112 3.33 -8.30 -1.14
N MET A 113 2.95 -7.02 -1.15
CA MET A 113 3.46 -6.06 -2.15
C MET A 113 4.97 -5.85 -2.03
N ILE A 114 5.51 -5.71 -0.82
CA ILE A 114 6.95 -5.54 -0.65
C ILE A 114 7.73 -6.80 -1.02
N CYS A 115 7.17 -7.99 -0.76
CA CYS A 115 7.76 -9.25 -1.22
C CYS A 115 7.80 -9.33 -2.75
N PHE A 116 6.72 -8.94 -3.45
CA PHE A 116 6.72 -8.88 -4.91
C PHE A 116 7.73 -7.85 -5.45
N GLY A 117 7.82 -6.68 -4.82
CA GLY A 117 8.83 -5.67 -5.17
C GLY A 117 10.26 -6.18 -5.01
N LYS A 118 10.54 -6.89 -3.90
CA LYS A 118 11.85 -7.51 -3.63
C LYS A 118 12.21 -8.58 -4.68
N ASN A 119 11.21 -9.27 -5.24
CA ASN A 119 11.38 -10.23 -6.33
C ASN A 119 11.49 -9.58 -7.73
N GLY A 120 11.59 -8.25 -7.81
CA GLY A 120 11.82 -7.51 -9.06
C GLY A 120 10.55 -7.11 -9.81
N LEU A 121 9.35 -7.37 -9.28
CA LEU A 121 8.10 -7.05 -9.98
C LEU A 121 7.88 -5.54 -10.15
N PHE A 122 8.48 -4.67 -9.34
CA PHE A 122 8.27 -3.21 -9.42
C PHE A 122 9.55 -2.42 -9.70
N ILE A 123 10.67 -3.12 -9.93
CA ILE A 123 11.96 -2.49 -10.19
C ILE A 123 12.03 -2.16 -11.70
N PRO A 124 12.31 -0.89 -12.08
CA PRO A 124 12.59 -0.57 -13.48
C PRO A 124 13.74 -1.46 -13.97
N LYS A 125 13.52 -2.20 -15.07
CA LYS A 125 14.64 -2.86 -15.75
C LYS A 125 15.54 -1.76 -16.29
N ASP A 126 16.81 -1.80 -15.91
CA ASP A 126 17.79 -0.87 -16.41
C ASP A 126 18.02 -1.18 -17.90
N ASP A 127 17.83 -0.20 -18.79
CA ASP A 127 18.02 -0.36 -20.24
C ASP A 127 19.47 -0.69 -20.64
N SER A 128 20.38 -0.81 -19.67
CA SER A 128 21.80 -1.14 -19.85
C SER A 128 22.04 -2.58 -20.30
N GLU A 129 21.14 -3.53 -20.02
CA GLU A 129 21.24 -4.92 -20.50
C GLU A 129 20.80 -5.11 -21.97
N ALA A 130 20.05 -4.16 -22.55
CA ALA A 130 19.61 -4.24 -23.95
C ALA A 130 20.73 -3.88 -24.96
N SER A 131 21.86 -3.38 -24.49
CA SER A 131 23.01 -2.98 -25.32
C SER A 131 24.12 -4.04 -25.47
N GLN A 132 23.93 -5.23 -24.89
CA GLN A 132 24.95 -6.30 -24.88
C GLN A 132 24.56 -7.58 -25.65
N ASN A 133 23.47 -7.58 -26.43
CA ASN A 133 23.11 -8.69 -27.34
C ASN A 133 23.17 -8.27 -28.80
#